data_AF-D8GPZ6-F1
#
_entry.id   AF-D8GPZ6-F1
#
_cell.length_a   1.000
_cell.length_b   1.000
_cell.length_c   1.000
_cell.angle_alpha   90.00
_cell.angle_beta   90.00
_cell.angle_gamma   90.00
#
_symmetry.space_group_name_H-M   'P 1'
#
loop_
_entity.id
_entity.type
_entity.pdbx_description
1 polymer ?
#
loop_
_entity_poly.entity_id
_entity_poly.type
_entity_poly.pdbx_seq_one_letter_code
_entity_poly.pdbx_strand_id
1 'polypeptide(L)'
;MKEYIYDDTFEGLLTAIFYAYSCRESCIITKSKDYIPSFFNEILNISIEYDKFDRVYKSIIKKLNRKVLTNIYYLYLCGISDSSSISLKYLKLCYKYGTNINLAKNNDIIILVDKYTRKVTSEAHNFNGFVRFKEIAPLSFYAPIEPDHNILPLILNHFTKRFSDQNFIIHDLKRELAIIYNKKTAIITEFKKEDAKILNSADGKFETLWKTFYKSVNIEERKNLRLRSRCMPKRYWSHLTEFK
;
A
#
# COMPACT_ATOMS: atom_id res chain seq x y z
N MET A 1 -28.13 -4.83 -9.13
CA MET A 1 -26.75 -4.33 -9.35
C MET A 1 -25.80 -5.50 -9.18
N LYS A 2 -24.84 -5.69 -10.10
CA LYS A 2 -23.90 -6.82 -10.00
C LYS A 2 -22.70 -6.44 -9.14
N GLU A 3 -22.36 -7.29 -8.18
CA GLU A 3 -21.20 -7.12 -7.31
C GLU A 3 -20.19 -8.25 -7.55
N TYR A 4 -19.01 -7.88 -8.04
CA TYR A 4 -17.92 -8.80 -8.36
C TYR A 4 -16.96 -8.86 -7.17
N ILE A 5 -16.88 -10.02 -6.53
CA ILE A 5 -16.01 -10.25 -5.38
C ILE A 5 -14.77 -11.01 -5.86
N TYR A 6 -13.57 -10.55 -5.48
CA TYR A 6 -12.30 -11.21 -5.82
C TYR A 6 -11.43 -11.45 -4.59
N ASP A 7 -10.41 -12.29 -4.75
CA ASP A 7 -9.52 -12.84 -3.72
C ASP A 7 -8.43 -11.88 -3.19
N ASP A 8 -8.66 -10.57 -3.30
CA ASP A 8 -7.76 -9.49 -2.85
C ASP A 8 -6.38 -9.45 -3.54
N THR A 9 -6.14 -10.26 -4.55
CA THR A 9 -4.93 -10.21 -5.38
C THR A 9 -5.04 -9.15 -6.48
N PHE A 10 -3.90 -8.69 -7.01
CA PHE A 10 -3.92 -7.75 -8.12
C PHE A 10 -4.43 -8.42 -9.42
N GLU A 11 -4.09 -9.68 -9.60
CA GLU A 11 -4.53 -10.55 -10.68
C GLU A 11 -6.05 -10.75 -10.64
N GLY A 12 -6.60 -11.00 -9.45
CA GLY A 12 -8.03 -11.09 -9.19
C GLY A 12 -8.76 -9.78 -9.51
N LEU A 13 -8.19 -8.62 -9.12
CA LEU A 13 -8.76 -7.31 -9.47
C LEU A 13 -8.89 -7.12 -10.98
N LEU A 14 -7.84 -7.40 -11.76
CA LEU A 14 -7.91 -7.23 -13.21
C LEU A 14 -8.85 -8.24 -13.88
N THR A 15 -8.96 -9.45 -13.32
CA THR A 15 -9.93 -10.45 -13.77
C THR A 15 -11.37 -9.98 -13.51
N ALA A 16 -11.65 -9.43 -12.32
CA ALA A 16 -12.95 -8.84 -12.00
C ALA A 16 -13.26 -7.65 -12.91
N ILE A 17 -12.28 -6.80 -13.22
CA ILE A 17 -12.41 -5.71 -14.18
C ILE A 17 -12.79 -6.23 -15.57
N PHE A 18 -12.21 -7.34 -16.04
CA PHE A 18 -12.54 -7.93 -17.34
C PHE A 18 -14.05 -8.22 -17.45
N TYR A 19 -14.61 -8.90 -16.45
CA TYR A 19 -16.03 -9.24 -16.41
C TYR A 19 -16.91 -7.99 -16.21
N ALA A 20 -16.55 -7.12 -15.28
CA ALA A 20 -17.29 -5.91 -14.97
C ALA A 20 -17.24 -4.86 -16.09
N TYR A 21 -16.27 -4.93 -17.00
CA TYR A 21 -16.17 -4.01 -18.13
C TYR A 21 -17.35 -4.17 -19.11
N SER A 22 -17.78 -5.41 -19.35
CA SER A 22 -18.89 -5.74 -20.25
C SER A 22 -20.28 -5.43 -19.64
N CYS A 23 -20.31 -5.18 -18.34
CA CYS A 23 -21.49 -4.82 -17.58
C CYS A 23 -22.01 -3.44 -18.03
N ARG A 24 -23.21 -3.40 -18.63
CA ARG A 24 -23.90 -2.17 -19.07
C ARG A 24 -24.56 -1.41 -17.91
N GLU A 25 -24.95 -2.12 -16.86
CA GLU A 25 -25.55 -1.57 -15.65
C GLU A 25 -24.49 -1.01 -14.68
N SER A 26 -24.93 -0.38 -13.58
CA SER A 26 -24.03 -0.09 -12.47
C SER A 26 -23.54 -1.42 -11.88
N CYS A 27 -22.22 -1.52 -11.67
CA CYS A 27 -21.60 -2.73 -11.14
C CYS A 27 -20.49 -2.31 -10.16
N ILE A 28 -20.33 -3.10 -9.09
CA ILE A 28 -19.39 -2.86 -7.99
C ILE A 28 -18.33 -3.95 -8.02
N ILE A 29 -17.09 -3.58 -7.71
CA ILE A 29 -16.01 -4.55 -7.48
C ILE A 29 -15.57 -4.41 -6.04
N THR A 30 -15.58 -5.51 -5.30
CA THR A 30 -15.31 -5.54 -3.86
C THR A 30 -14.25 -6.58 -3.56
N LYS A 31 -13.32 -6.24 -2.65
CA LYS A 31 -12.37 -7.19 -2.07
C LYS A 31 -13.12 -8.17 -1.18
N SER A 32 -12.79 -9.45 -1.24
CA SER A 32 -13.37 -10.48 -0.36
C SER A 32 -13.34 -10.10 1.12
N LYS A 33 -12.25 -9.49 1.60
CA LYS A 33 -12.12 -9.03 3.01
C LYS A 33 -12.98 -7.81 3.36
N ASP A 34 -13.35 -7.00 2.38
CA ASP A 34 -14.15 -5.77 2.57
C ASP A 34 -15.64 -5.99 2.29
N TYR A 35 -16.03 -7.21 1.92
CA TYR A 35 -17.40 -7.52 1.52
C TYR A 35 -18.37 -7.49 2.70
N ILE A 36 -19.48 -6.76 2.51
CA ILE A 36 -20.60 -6.69 3.46
C ILE A 36 -21.85 -7.20 2.73
N PRO A 37 -22.52 -8.25 3.22
CA PRO A 37 -23.71 -8.80 2.57
C PRO A 37 -24.81 -7.76 2.35
N SER A 38 -25.33 -7.73 1.12
CA SER A 38 -26.45 -6.87 0.72
C SER A 38 -27.55 -7.71 0.07
N PHE A 39 -28.81 -7.43 0.42
CA PHE A 39 -29.97 -8.11 -0.18
C PHE A 39 -30.27 -7.66 -1.62
N PHE A 40 -29.70 -6.54 -2.07
CA PHE A 40 -30.03 -5.91 -3.36
C PHE A 40 -29.05 -6.25 -4.49
N ASN A 41 -27.93 -6.92 -4.17
CA ASN A 41 -26.84 -7.15 -5.10
C ASN A 41 -26.82 -8.62 -5.56
N GLU A 42 -26.66 -8.82 -6.86
CA GLU A 42 -26.35 -10.14 -7.41
C GLU A 42 -24.85 -10.36 -7.28
N ILE A 43 -24.47 -11.37 -6.50
CA ILE A 43 -23.07 -11.62 -6.12
C ILE A 43 -22.43 -12.55 -7.14
N LEU A 44 -21.27 -12.15 -7.66
CA LEU A 44 -20.45 -12.93 -8.57
C LEU A 44 -19.05 -13.09 -7.97
N ASN A 45 -18.73 -14.30 -7.52
CA ASN A 45 -17.40 -14.63 -7.05
C ASN A 45 -16.48 -14.88 -8.24
N ILE A 46 -15.39 -14.12 -8.33
CA ILE A 46 -14.42 -14.19 -9.41
C ILE A 46 -13.15 -14.87 -8.89
N SER A 47 -12.84 -16.03 -9.48
CA SER A 47 -11.54 -16.67 -9.34
C SER A 47 -10.52 -16.02 -10.28
N ILE A 48 -9.23 -16.11 -9.93
CA ILE A 48 -8.16 -15.67 -10.83
C ILE A 48 -8.21 -16.50 -12.13
N GLU A 49 -8.30 -15.80 -13.25
CA GLU A 49 -8.16 -16.38 -14.58
C GLU A 49 -7.01 -15.67 -15.31
N TYR A 50 -5.86 -16.33 -15.38
CA TYR A 50 -4.63 -15.71 -15.91
C TYR A 50 -4.77 -15.25 -17.37
N ASP A 51 -5.59 -15.91 -18.19
CA ASP A 51 -5.87 -15.48 -19.55
C ASP A 51 -6.64 -14.14 -19.60
N LYS A 52 -7.59 -13.91 -18.69
CA LYS A 52 -8.35 -12.65 -18.58
C LYS A 52 -7.48 -11.55 -17.99
N PHE A 53 -6.76 -11.85 -16.92
CA PHE A 53 -5.75 -10.96 -16.33
C PHE A 53 -4.79 -10.44 -17.40
N ASP A 54 -4.18 -11.36 -18.17
CA ASP A 54 -3.19 -11.01 -19.20
C ASP A 54 -3.78 -10.12 -20.29
N ARG A 55 -5.03 -10.39 -20.71
CA ARG A 55 -5.73 -9.57 -21.70
C ARG A 55 -5.91 -8.14 -21.21
N VAL A 56 -6.38 -7.95 -19.98
CA VAL A 56 -6.57 -6.61 -19.40
C VAL A 56 -5.23 -5.92 -19.21
N TYR A 57 -4.26 -6.60 -18.61
CA TYR A 57 -2.92 -6.08 -18.36
C TYR A 57 -2.24 -5.61 -19.65
N LYS A 58 -2.19 -6.48 -20.68
CA LYS A 58 -1.62 -6.15 -22.00
C LYS A 58 -2.41 -5.06 -22.70
N SER A 59 -3.74 -5.05 -22.58
CA SER A 59 -4.58 -4.00 -23.18
C SER A 59 -4.28 -2.62 -22.60
N ILE A 60 -4.10 -2.50 -21.28
CA ILE A 60 -3.75 -1.23 -20.63
C ILE A 60 -2.40 -0.72 -21.15
N ILE A 61 -1.38 -1.59 -21.21
CA ILE A 61 -0.05 -1.18 -21.66
C ILE A 61 -0.05 -0.80 -23.14
N LYS A 62 -0.72 -1.59 -24.01
CA LYS A 62 -0.70 -1.39 -25.46
C LYS A 62 -1.57 -0.22 -25.92
N LYS A 63 -2.77 -0.06 -25.35
CA LYS A 63 -3.76 0.95 -25.80
C LYS A 63 -3.70 2.26 -25.02
N LEU A 64 -3.20 2.23 -23.78
CA LEU A 64 -3.10 3.39 -22.91
C LEU A 64 -1.61 3.66 -22.64
N ASN A 65 -1.15 3.53 -21.40
CA ASN A 65 0.26 3.65 -21.05
C ASN A 65 0.56 2.98 -19.70
N ARG A 66 1.85 2.90 -19.36
CA ARG A 66 2.32 2.36 -18.07
C ARG A 66 1.80 3.15 -16.86
N LYS A 67 1.63 4.47 -16.98
CA LYS A 67 1.18 5.33 -15.88
C LYS A 67 -0.25 5.00 -15.43
N VAL A 68 -1.14 4.66 -16.37
CA VAL A 68 -2.50 4.19 -16.05
C VAL A 68 -2.44 2.90 -15.24
N LEU A 69 -1.61 1.93 -15.65
CA LEU A 69 -1.40 0.69 -14.91
C LEU A 69 -0.86 0.96 -13.51
N THR A 70 0.12 1.85 -13.37
CA THR A 70 0.67 2.26 -12.07
C THR A 70 -0.39 2.90 -11.17
N ASN A 71 -1.26 3.75 -11.72
CA ASN A 71 -2.36 4.34 -10.96
C ASN A 71 -3.34 3.28 -10.46
N ILE A 72 -3.69 2.29 -11.28
CA ILE A 72 -4.56 1.18 -10.89
C ILE A 72 -3.90 0.34 -9.81
N TYR A 73 -2.60 0.09 -9.92
CA TYR A 73 -1.84 -0.60 -8.88
C TYR A 73 -1.84 0.17 -7.55
N TYR A 74 -1.67 1.49 -7.58
CA TYR A 74 -1.78 2.31 -6.37
C TYR A 74 -3.20 2.34 -5.78
N LEU A 75 -4.23 2.33 -6.61
CA LEU A 75 -5.61 2.18 -6.13
C LEU A 75 -5.82 0.81 -5.48
N TYR A 76 -5.29 -0.26 -6.07
CA TYR A 76 -5.30 -1.60 -5.48
C TYR A 76 -4.65 -1.64 -4.10
N LEU A 77 -3.49 -0.99 -3.93
CA LEU A 77 -2.78 -0.89 -2.65
C LEU A 77 -3.51 0.01 -1.63
N CYS A 78 -4.47 0.81 -2.07
CA CYS A 78 -5.25 1.66 -1.19
C CYS A 78 -6.15 0.80 -0.28
N GLY A 79 -6.12 1.10 1.01
CA GLY A 79 -6.93 0.43 2.04
C GLY A 79 -8.38 0.94 2.12
N ILE A 80 -8.97 1.36 1.00
CA ILE A 80 -10.35 1.88 0.95
C ILE A 80 -11.20 0.90 0.15
N SER A 81 -12.38 0.57 0.66
CA SER A 81 -13.28 -0.44 0.09
C SER A 81 -13.67 -0.17 -1.37
N ASP A 82 -14.00 1.09 -1.71
CA ASP A 82 -14.45 1.45 -3.07
C ASP A 82 -13.31 1.62 -4.10
N SER A 83 -12.06 1.37 -3.72
CA SER A 83 -10.89 1.56 -4.60
C SER A 83 -10.94 0.69 -5.88
N SER A 84 -11.47 -0.52 -5.78
CA SER A 84 -11.60 -1.46 -6.90
C SER A 84 -12.64 -0.96 -7.92
N SER A 85 -13.80 -0.48 -7.46
CA SER A 85 -14.81 0.13 -8.32
C SER A 85 -14.33 1.42 -8.98
N ILE A 86 -13.57 2.26 -8.26
CA ILE A 86 -12.94 3.46 -8.81
C ILE A 86 -11.96 3.07 -9.93
N SER A 87 -11.21 1.98 -9.77
CA SER A 87 -10.30 1.47 -10.79
C SER A 87 -11.02 1.10 -12.09
N LEU A 88 -12.19 0.46 -12.00
CA LEU A 88 -13.04 0.17 -13.17
C LEU A 88 -13.54 1.45 -13.85
N LYS A 89 -14.09 2.39 -13.08
CA LYS A 89 -14.59 3.68 -13.61
C LYS A 89 -13.48 4.47 -14.29
N TYR A 90 -12.30 4.50 -13.67
CA TYR A 90 -11.10 5.14 -14.21
C TYR A 90 -10.66 4.50 -15.54
N LEU A 91 -10.63 3.16 -15.61
CA LEU A 91 -10.31 2.46 -16.85
C LEU A 91 -11.31 2.74 -17.97
N LYS A 92 -12.63 2.71 -17.68
CA LYS A 92 -13.67 3.06 -18.66
C LYS A 92 -13.45 4.47 -19.22
N LEU A 93 -13.09 5.44 -18.37
CA LEU A 93 -12.75 6.80 -18.80
C LEU A 93 -11.49 6.85 -19.67
N CYS A 94 -10.44 6.13 -19.29
CA CYS A 94 -9.19 6.09 -20.06
C CYS A 94 -9.38 5.44 -21.44
N TYR A 95 -10.17 4.36 -21.54
CA TYR A 95 -10.46 3.74 -22.83
C TYR A 95 -11.36 4.61 -23.73
N LYS A 96 -12.25 5.42 -23.13
CA LYS A 96 -13.15 6.30 -23.88
C LYS A 96 -12.48 7.58 -24.39
N TYR A 97 -11.67 8.23 -23.55
CA TYR A 97 -11.09 9.55 -23.82
C TYR A 97 -9.57 9.54 -24.00
N GLY A 98 -8.95 8.37 -23.94
CA GLY A 98 -7.50 8.21 -23.95
C GLY A 98 -6.84 8.65 -22.64
N THR A 99 -5.51 8.70 -22.64
CA THR A 99 -4.71 9.02 -21.44
C THR A 99 -4.78 10.48 -21.02
N ASN A 100 -5.25 11.37 -21.90
CA ASN A 100 -5.37 12.80 -21.64
C ASN A 100 -6.48 13.13 -20.64
N ILE A 101 -7.40 12.20 -20.37
CA ILE A 101 -8.43 12.37 -19.34
C ILE A 101 -7.84 12.65 -17.96
N ASN A 102 -6.61 12.24 -17.70
CA ASN A 102 -5.89 12.56 -16.46
C ASN A 102 -5.69 14.07 -16.24
N LEU A 103 -5.84 14.90 -17.29
CA LEU A 103 -5.78 16.37 -17.19
C LEU A 103 -7.13 16.99 -16.77
N ALA A 104 -8.24 16.25 -16.89
CA ALA A 104 -9.57 16.72 -16.54
C ALA A 104 -9.77 16.74 -15.01
N LYS A 105 -9.21 17.76 -14.34
CA LYS A 105 -9.27 17.94 -12.88
C LYS A 105 -10.64 18.38 -12.34
N ASN A 106 -11.63 18.50 -13.22
CA ASN A 106 -13.03 18.72 -12.90
C ASN A 106 -13.85 17.41 -12.87
N ASN A 107 -13.27 16.28 -13.31
CA ASN A 107 -13.96 14.99 -13.29
C ASN A 107 -13.80 14.31 -11.91
N ASP A 108 -14.91 13.99 -11.25
CA ASP A 108 -14.92 13.41 -9.91
C ASP A 108 -14.06 12.14 -9.78
N ILE A 109 -14.11 11.25 -10.78
CA ILE A 109 -13.34 10.01 -10.75
C ILE A 109 -11.84 10.30 -10.84
N ILE A 110 -11.44 11.24 -11.70
CA ILE A 110 -10.02 11.64 -11.83
C ILE A 110 -9.51 12.28 -10.54
N ILE A 111 -10.33 13.15 -9.92
CA ILE A 111 -10.01 13.76 -8.61
C ILE A 111 -9.81 12.67 -7.55
N LEU A 112 -10.69 11.66 -7.49
CA LEU A 112 -10.57 10.55 -6.54
C LEU A 112 -9.31 9.71 -6.81
N VAL A 113 -9.02 9.39 -8.08
CA VAL A 113 -7.82 8.65 -8.48
C VAL A 113 -6.56 9.40 -8.03
N ASP A 114 -6.45 10.69 -8.34
CA ASP A 114 -5.30 11.52 -7.93
C ASP A 114 -5.18 11.60 -6.40
N LYS A 115 -6.29 11.76 -5.70
CA LYS A 115 -6.33 11.83 -4.24
C LYS A 115 -5.79 10.55 -3.61
N TYR A 116 -6.26 9.39 -4.05
CA TYR A 116 -5.88 8.12 -3.44
C TYR A 116 -4.48 7.66 -3.84
N THR A 117 -4.10 7.84 -5.11
CA THR A 117 -2.72 7.58 -5.56
C THR A 117 -1.71 8.45 -4.81
N ARG A 118 -2.01 9.75 -4.60
CA ARG A 118 -1.17 10.64 -3.79
C ARG A 118 -1.11 10.20 -2.33
N LYS A 119 -2.23 9.78 -1.73
CA LYS A 119 -2.22 9.29 -0.33
C LYS A 119 -1.29 8.08 -0.15
N VAL A 120 -1.41 7.07 -1.01
CA VAL A 120 -0.59 5.85 -0.95
C VAL A 120 0.89 6.17 -1.15
N THR A 121 1.22 6.97 -2.17
CA THR A 121 2.62 7.30 -2.49
C THR A 121 3.26 8.22 -1.45
N SER A 122 2.53 9.21 -0.92
CA SER A 122 3.00 10.06 0.16
C SER A 122 3.18 9.29 1.46
N GLU A 123 2.28 8.35 1.78
CA GLU A 123 2.46 7.47 2.93
C GLU A 123 3.72 6.61 2.78
N ALA A 124 3.90 5.92 1.64
CA ALA A 124 5.11 5.14 1.37
C ALA A 124 6.40 5.98 1.51
N HIS A 125 6.39 7.21 0.96
CA HIS A 125 7.52 8.13 1.10
C HIS A 125 7.81 8.50 2.58
N ASN A 126 6.77 8.78 3.36
CA ASN A 126 6.93 9.07 4.78
C ASN A 126 7.53 7.86 5.54
N PHE A 127 7.08 6.65 5.22
CA PHE A 127 7.58 5.43 5.87
C PHE A 127 9.05 5.11 5.55
N ASN A 128 9.62 5.62 4.44
CA ASN A 128 11.07 5.57 4.25
C ASN A 128 11.84 6.28 5.39
N GLY A 129 11.23 7.29 6.02
CA GLY A 129 11.80 8.00 7.16
C GLY A 129 11.26 7.58 8.54
N PHE A 130 10.11 6.91 8.61
CA PHE A 130 9.47 6.54 9.90
C PHE A 130 9.80 5.14 10.38
N VAL A 131 10.29 4.25 9.51
CA VAL A 131 10.73 2.91 9.92
C VAL A 131 11.86 3.04 10.96
N ARG A 132 11.72 2.33 12.09
CA ARG A 132 12.72 2.24 13.15
C ARG A 132 13.12 0.78 13.29
N PHE A 133 14.38 0.49 12.99
CA PHE A 133 14.92 -0.85 13.15
C PHE A 133 15.40 -1.08 14.57
N LYS A 134 15.12 -2.27 15.06
CA LYS A 134 15.71 -2.85 16.27
C LYS A 134 16.58 -4.03 15.85
N GLU A 135 17.76 -4.15 16.42
CA GLU A 135 18.59 -5.33 16.22
C GLU A 135 18.05 -6.47 17.10
N ILE A 136 17.73 -7.60 16.47
CA ILE A 136 17.22 -8.82 17.14
C ILE A 136 18.27 -9.92 17.21
N ALA A 137 19.26 -9.88 16.32
CA ALA A 137 20.44 -10.74 16.27
C ALA A 137 21.52 -10.02 15.46
N PRO A 138 22.80 -10.46 15.49
CA PRO A 138 23.87 -9.81 14.74
C PRO A 138 23.50 -9.59 13.26
N LEU A 139 23.57 -8.33 12.81
CA LEU A 139 23.23 -7.91 11.44
C LEU A 139 21.80 -8.28 10.99
N SER A 140 20.89 -8.50 11.95
CA SER A 140 19.51 -8.88 11.69
C SER A 140 18.57 -7.94 12.42
N PHE A 141 17.76 -7.23 11.65
CA PHE A 141 16.95 -6.12 12.12
C PHE A 141 15.46 -6.37 11.95
N TYR A 142 14.66 -5.85 12.87
CA TYR A 142 13.21 -5.93 12.84
C TYR A 142 12.60 -4.53 13.03
N ALA A 143 11.59 -4.22 12.24
CA ALA A 143 10.85 -2.96 12.35
C ALA A 143 9.33 -3.19 12.22
N PRO A 144 8.55 -2.95 13.29
CA PRO A 144 7.09 -2.93 13.20
C PRO A 144 6.59 -1.60 12.62
N ILE A 145 5.58 -1.68 11.75
CA ILE A 145 4.87 -0.53 11.18
C ILE A 145 3.36 -0.77 11.11
N GLU A 146 2.57 0.30 11.10
CA GLU A 146 1.11 0.28 10.95
C GLU A 146 0.64 1.33 9.93
N PRO A 147 0.87 1.12 8.63
CA PRO A 147 0.42 2.02 7.58
C PRO A 147 -1.09 1.89 7.30
N ASP A 148 -1.71 3.00 6.88
CA ASP A 148 -3.10 3.06 6.46
C ASP A 148 -3.33 2.26 5.16
N HIS A 149 -2.35 2.25 4.25
CA HIS A 149 -2.37 1.57 2.96
C HIS A 149 -1.32 0.45 2.86
N ASN A 150 -1.47 -0.47 1.89
CA ASN A 150 -0.49 -1.52 1.68
C ASN A 150 0.74 -0.95 0.96
N ILE A 151 1.68 -0.40 1.72
CA ILE A 151 2.87 0.28 1.18
C ILE A 151 4.09 -0.64 1.01
N LEU A 152 4.04 -1.89 1.51
CA LEU A 152 5.19 -2.79 1.51
C LEU A 152 5.81 -2.94 0.11
N PRO A 153 5.04 -3.15 -0.98
CA PRO A 153 5.63 -3.25 -2.32
C PRO A 153 6.35 -1.97 -2.76
N LEU A 154 5.96 -0.81 -2.24
CA LEU A 154 6.52 0.50 -2.63
C LEU A 154 7.83 0.82 -1.90
N ILE A 155 7.94 0.41 -0.64
CA ILE A 155 9.13 0.68 0.19
C ILE A 155 10.22 -0.39 0.03
N LEU A 156 9.87 -1.58 -0.47
CA LEU A 156 10.78 -2.72 -0.65
C LEU A 156 12.11 -2.34 -1.31
N ASN A 157 12.05 -1.67 -2.47
CA ASN A 157 13.24 -1.28 -3.23
C ASN A 157 14.11 -0.24 -2.51
N HIS A 158 13.49 0.62 -1.69
CA HIS A 158 14.22 1.63 -0.92
C HIS A 158 15.09 0.95 0.16
N PHE A 159 14.48 0.07 0.95
CA PHE A 159 15.17 -0.58 2.06
C PHE A 159 16.21 -1.61 1.61
N THR A 160 15.90 -2.40 0.58
CA THR A 160 16.86 -3.38 0.01
C THR A 160 18.12 -2.71 -0.54
N LYS A 161 18.00 -1.55 -1.18
CA LYS A 161 19.16 -0.76 -1.64
C LYS A 161 19.94 -0.12 -0.50
N ARG A 162 19.23 0.43 0.49
CA ARG A 162 19.83 1.18 1.61
C ARG A 162 20.52 0.28 2.64
N PHE A 163 19.96 -0.90 2.92
CA PHE A 163 20.43 -1.85 3.93
C PHE A 163 20.85 -3.17 3.26
N SER A 164 21.64 -3.06 2.17
CA SER A 164 22.02 -4.21 1.35
C SER A 164 22.94 -5.21 2.06
N ASP A 165 23.66 -4.75 3.09
CA ASP A 165 24.60 -5.48 3.93
C ASP A 165 23.96 -6.16 5.15
N GLN A 166 22.67 -5.96 5.38
CA GLN A 166 21.95 -6.34 6.59
C GLN A 166 20.72 -7.20 6.28
N ASN A 167 20.41 -8.15 7.16
CA ASN A 167 19.13 -8.85 7.11
C ASN A 167 18.09 -7.96 7.78
N PHE A 168 16.90 -7.83 7.20
CA PHE A 168 15.86 -7.06 7.85
C PHE A 168 14.47 -7.64 7.61
N ILE A 169 13.60 -7.36 8.58
CA ILE A 169 12.17 -7.63 8.54
C ILE A 169 11.44 -6.30 8.77
N ILE A 170 10.60 -5.89 7.83
CA ILE A 170 9.67 -4.77 8.02
C ILE A 170 8.27 -5.35 8.04
N HIS A 171 7.60 -5.26 9.18
CA HIS A 171 6.33 -5.94 9.42
C HIS A 171 5.18 -4.93 9.51
N ASP A 172 4.23 -5.02 8.58
CA ASP A 172 2.91 -4.36 8.67
C ASP A 172 2.01 -5.14 9.63
N LEU A 173 1.94 -4.68 10.88
CA LEU A 173 1.12 -5.28 11.92
C LEU A 173 -0.38 -5.23 11.58
N LYS A 174 -0.85 -4.27 10.79
CA LYS A 174 -2.28 -4.17 10.48
C LYS A 174 -2.72 -5.29 9.53
N ARG A 175 -1.85 -5.67 8.60
CA ARG A 175 -2.15 -6.66 7.55
C ARG A 175 -1.51 -8.02 7.78
N GLU A 176 -0.66 -8.15 8.80
CA GLU A 176 0.13 -9.36 9.07
C GLU A 176 0.95 -9.78 7.86
N LEU A 177 1.54 -8.79 7.19
CA LEU A 177 2.44 -8.95 6.05
C LEU A 177 3.80 -8.38 6.41
N ALA A 178 4.87 -9.04 6.01
CA ALA A 178 6.22 -8.55 6.22
C ALA A 178 7.06 -8.62 4.96
N ILE A 179 7.95 -7.64 4.81
CA ILE A 179 9.11 -7.74 3.95
C ILE A 179 10.16 -8.52 4.69
N ILE A 180 10.67 -9.61 4.10
CA ILE A 180 11.79 -10.39 4.62
C ILE A 180 12.93 -10.28 3.61
N TYR A 181 14.09 -9.78 4.06
CA TYR A 181 15.28 -9.60 3.25
C TYR A 181 16.49 -10.30 3.86
N ASN A 182 17.19 -11.09 3.04
CA ASN A 182 18.37 -11.88 3.44
C ASN A 182 19.65 -11.47 2.68
N LYS A 183 19.79 -10.19 2.31
CA LYS A 183 20.90 -9.63 1.50
C LYS A 183 20.93 -10.02 0.02
N LYS A 184 20.16 -11.04 -0.38
CA LYS A 184 20.10 -11.51 -1.78
C LYS A 184 18.71 -11.37 -2.36
N THR A 185 17.72 -11.79 -1.61
CA THR A 185 16.31 -11.86 -2.02
C THR A 185 15.45 -11.14 -1.02
N ALA A 186 14.47 -10.39 -1.53
CA ALA A 186 13.46 -9.72 -0.74
C ALA A 186 12.10 -10.30 -1.15
N ILE A 187 11.34 -10.78 -0.17
CA ILE A 187 10.00 -11.32 -0.39
C ILE A 187 9.00 -10.61 0.52
N ILE A 188 7.74 -10.55 0.08
CA ILE A 188 6.63 -10.10 0.90
C ILE A 188 5.79 -11.34 1.20
N THR A 189 5.65 -11.68 2.48
CA THR A 189 4.93 -12.87 2.93
C THR A 189 4.08 -12.56 4.15
N GLU A 190 3.14 -13.44 4.44
CA GLU A 190 2.39 -13.39 5.69
C GLU A 190 3.35 -13.59 6.88
N PHE A 191 3.12 -12.79 7.93
CA PHE A 191 3.90 -12.82 9.16
C PHE A 191 2.98 -12.46 10.32
N LYS A 192 2.74 -13.41 11.23
CA LYS A 192 1.73 -13.25 12.28
C LYS A 192 2.24 -12.32 13.38
N LYS A 193 1.30 -11.65 14.05
CA LYS A 193 1.60 -10.81 15.23
C LYS A 193 2.23 -11.58 16.39
N GLU A 194 1.94 -12.86 16.51
CA GLU A 194 2.47 -13.71 17.58
C GLU A 194 3.98 -13.88 17.44
N ASP A 195 4.44 -14.18 16.23
CA ASP A 195 5.87 -14.28 15.90
C ASP A 195 6.58 -12.94 16.10
N ALA A 196 5.90 -11.84 15.80
CA ALA A 196 6.39 -10.48 16.02
C ALA A 196 6.60 -10.11 17.50
N LYS A 197 5.81 -10.66 18.43
CA LYS A 197 5.98 -10.38 19.87
C LYS A 197 7.30 -10.92 20.40
N ILE A 198 7.71 -12.09 19.90
CA ILE A 198 8.98 -12.72 20.26
C ILE A 198 10.16 -11.86 19.79
N LEU A 199 10.06 -11.26 18.60
CA LEU A 199 11.09 -10.38 18.06
C LEU A 199 11.12 -8.98 18.71
N ASN A 200 9.98 -8.51 19.20
CA ASN A 200 9.84 -7.17 19.79
C ASN A 200 10.32 -7.06 21.25
N SER A 201 10.55 -8.18 21.94
CA SER A 201 10.95 -8.20 23.36
C SER A 201 12.46 -7.97 23.58
N ALA A 202 13.26 -7.93 22.52
CA ALA A 202 14.67 -7.61 22.61
C ALA A 202 14.88 -6.09 22.80
N ASP A 203 15.36 -5.69 23.98
CA ASP A 203 15.76 -4.31 24.25
C ASP A 203 17.05 -3.98 23.48
N GLY A 204 16.93 -3.09 22.50
CA GLY A 204 18.01 -2.81 21.55
C GLY A 204 18.84 -1.59 21.92
N LYS A 205 20.17 -1.72 21.90
CA LYS A 205 21.15 -0.61 21.91
C LYS A 205 20.82 0.48 20.85
N PHE A 206 20.19 0.09 19.75
CA PHE A 206 19.77 0.97 18.67
C PHE A 206 18.69 1.99 19.06
N GLU A 207 17.80 1.67 20.01
CA GLU A 207 16.81 2.64 20.47
C GLU A 207 17.48 3.81 21.20
N THR A 208 18.45 3.51 22.05
CA THR A 208 19.25 4.53 22.76
C THR A 208 20.04 5.38 21.77
N LEU A 209 20.66 4.75 20.76
CA LEU A 209 21.36 5.48 19.69
C LEU A 209 20.42 6.42 18.94
N TRP A 210 19.21 5.96 18.62
CA TRP A 210 18.21 6.78 17.94
C TRP A 210 17.77 7.99 18.78
N LYS A 211 17.50 7.78 20.08
CA LYS A 211 17.17 8.86 21.03
C LYS A 211 18.29 9.89 21.12
N THR A 212 19.55 9.44 21.21
CA THR A 212 20.72 10.31 21.26
C THR A 212 20.87 11.12 19.98
N PHE A 213 20.76 10.47 18.81
CA PHE A 213 20.79 11.13 17.52
C PHE A 213 19.70 12.20 17.41
N TYR A 214 18.44 11.84 17.72
CA TYR A 214 17.31 12.77 17.65
C TYR A 214 17.53 13.99 18.55
N LYS A 215 18.04 13.79 19.78
CA LYS A 215 18.36 14.88 20.70
C LYS A 215 19.48 15.79 20.15
N SER A 216 20.52 15.21 19.56
CA SER A 216 21.67 15.98 19.06
C SER A 216 21.36 16.85 17.83
N VAL A 217 20.43 16.43 16.97
CA VAL A 217 20.08 17.16 15.74
C VAL A 217 18.96 18.17 15.98
N ASN A 218 18.21 18.03 17.07
CA ASN A 218 17.09 18.90 17.37
C ASN A 218 17.57 20.26 17.93
N ILE A 219 17.12 21.34 17.30
CA ILE A 219 17.40 22.72 17.72
C ILE A 219 16.19 23.21 18.52
N GLU A 220 16.35 23.46 19.82
CA GLU A 220 15.24 23.75 20.73
C GLU A 220 14.49 25.03 20.35
N GLU A 221 15.21 26.05 19.89
CA GLU A 221 14.67 27.34 19.46
C GLU A 221 13.80 27.23 18.20
N ARG A 222 13.95 26.16 17.41
CA ARG A 222 13.17 25.89 16.19
C ARG A 222 11.99 24.94 16.42
N LYS A 223 11.67 24.62 17.68
CA LYS A 223 10.61 23.67 18.03
C LYS A 223 9.24 24.16 17.58
N ASN A 224 8.66 23.50 16.57
CA ASN A 224 7.31 23.77 16.10
C ASN A 224 6.44 22.50 16.14
N LEU A 225 5.67 22.35 17.21
CA LEU A 225 4.85 21.15 17.45
C LEU A 225 3.72 20.98 16.43
N ARG A 226 3.15 22.08 15.93
CA ARG A 226 2.07 22.06 14.92
C ARG A 226 2.59 21.64 13.56
N LEU A 227 3.76 22.12 13.16
CA LEU A 227 4.40 21.70 11.92
C LEU A 227 4.82 20.23 12.02
N ARG A 228 5.37 19.80 13.16
CA ARG A 228 5.75 18.41 13.39
C ARG A 228 4.56 17.47 13.27
N SER A 229 3.42 17.78 13.91
CA SER A 229 2.22 16.93 13.81
C SER A 229 1.60 16.90 12.41
N ARG A 230 1.78 17.97 11.62
CA ARG A 230 1.36 18.01 10.21
C ARG A 230 2.24 17.14 9.32
N CYS A 231 3.56 17.18 9.50
CA CYS A 231 4.52 16.40 8.71
C CYS A 231 4.63 14.94 9.18
N MET A 232 4.41 14.68 10.46
CA MET A 232 4.48 13.36 11.08
C MET A 232 3.22 13.15 11.92
N PRO A 233 2.15 12.62 11.30
CA PRO A 233 0.88 12.37 11.97
C PRO A 233 1.04 11.52 13.23
N LYS A 234 0.36 11.91 14.32
CA LYS A 234 0.45 11.24 15.64
C LYS A 234 0.15 9.75 15.60
N ARG A 235 -0.69 9.29 14.67
CA ARG A 235 -1.04 7.87 14.50
C ARG A 235 0.17 6.96 14.26
N TYR A 236 1.27 7.48 13.72
CA TYR A 236 2.49 6.69 13.49
C TYR A 236 3.48 6.74 14.65
N TRP A 237 3.21 7.53 15.70
CA TRP A 237 4.17 7.74 16.79
C TRP A 237 4.31 6.52 17.69
N SER A 238 3.35 5.57 17.66
CA SER A 238 3.41 4.30 18.38
C SER A 238 4.67 3.48 18.09
N HIS A 239 5.25 3.63 16.89
CA HIS A 239 6.45 2.91 16.44
C HIS A 239 7.72 3.78 16.43
N LEU A 240 7.62 5.04 16.86
CA LEU A 240 8.74 5.97 16.91
C LEU A 240 9.34 5.99 18.32
N THR A 241 10.52 5.38 18.46
CA THR A 241 11.25 5.23 19.73
C THR A 241 11.58 6.55 20.42
N GLU A 242 11.77 7.63 19.67
CA GLU A 242 12.09 8.97 20.18
C GLU A 242 10.92 9.67 20.88
N PHE A 243 9.69 9.17 20.71
CA PHE A 243 8.48 9.70 21.37
C PHE A 243 7.96 8.78 22.49
N LYS A 244 8.68 7.69 22.77
CA LYS A 244 8.48 6.82 23.95
C LYS A 244 9.44 7.21 25.06
#